data_AF-A0A9D6SSM6-F1
#
_entry.id   AF-A0A9D6SSM6-F1
#
_cell.length_a   1.000
_cell.length_b   1.000
_cell.length_c   1.000
_cell.angle_alpha   90.00
_cell.angle_beta   90.00
_cell.angle_gamma   90.00
#
_symmetry.space_group_name_H-M   'P 1'
#
loop_
_entity.id
_entity.type
_entity.pdbx_description
1 polymer ?
#
loop_
_entity_poly.entity_id
_entity_poly.type
_entity_poly.pdbx_seq_one_letter_code
_entity_poly.pdbx_strand_id
1 'polypeptide(L)' 'MQPSRDSHATLVDLLDRVLEKGVVLNADIIIQVAGVPLLGINLKAYLAGIETMLKYGMWQDWDQAQRSMILTKEEVQV' A
#
# COMPACT_ATOMS: atom_id res chain seq x y z
N MET A 1 -21.40 -20.08 27.79
CA MET A 1 -20.44 -19.00 27.55
C MET A 1 -21.01 -18.09 26.46
N GLN A 2 -21.20 -16.81 26.73
CA GLN A 2 -21.61 -15.83 25.72
C GLN A 2 -20.36 -15.27 25.04
N PRO A 3 -20.31 -15.16 23.70
CA PRO A 3 -19.18 -14.55 23.02
C PRO A 3 -19.20 -13.04 23.27
N SER A 4 -18.33 -12.54 24.15
CA SER A 4 -18.04 -11.11 24.23
C SER A 4 -17.12 -10.75 23.07
N ARG A 5 -17.64 -10.00 22.09
CA ARG A 5 -16.79 -9.33 21.10
C ARG A 5 -16.18 -8.13 21.80
N ASP A 6 -14.96 -8.28 22.28
CA ASP A 6 -14.15 -7.17 22.78
C ASP A 6 -13.86 -6.26 21.56
N SER A 7 -14.61 -5.16 21.44
CA SER A 7 -14.64 -4.31 20.26
C SER A 7 -13.54 -3.25 20.23
N HIS A 8 -12.46 -3.44 20.98
CA HIS A 8 -11.29 -2.56 21.01
C HIS A 8 -10.28 -2.89 19.91
N ALA A 9 -10.74 -3.03 18.65
CA ALA A 9 -9.82 -3.00 17.52
C ALA A 9 -9.41 -1.55 17.29
N THR A 10 -8.17 -1.21 17.62
CA THR A 10 -7.65 0.14 17.37
C THR A 10 -7.28 0.29 15.90
N LEU A 11 -7.19 1.52 15.41
CA LEU A 11 -6.68 1.79 14.06
C LEU A 11 -5.27 1.20 13.86
N VAL A 12 -4.46 1.19 14.92
CA VAL A 12 -3.10 0.63 14.92
C VAL A 12 -3.15 -0.87 14.65
N ASP A 13 -3.99 -1.62 15.38
CA ASP A 13 -4.11 -3.08 15.18
C ASP A 13 -4.58 -3.43 13.76
N LEU A 14 -5.44 -2.60 13.17
CA LEU A 14 -5.92 -2.77 11.80
C LEU A 14 -4.79 -2.50 10.80
N LEU A 15 -4.05 -1.41 10.97
CA LEU A 15 -2.90 -1.09 10.13
C LEU A 15 -1.84 -2.19 10.19
N ASP A 16 -1.47 -2.66 11.39
CA ASP A 16 -0.53 -3.76 11.57
C ASP A 16 -0.99 -5.01 10.82
N ARG A 17 -2.29 -5.34 10.91
CA ARG A 17 -2.83 -6.50 10.21
C ARG A 17 -2.79 -6.37 8.69
N VAL A 18 -3.07 -5.18 8.16
CA VAL A 18 -2.98 -4.88 6.73
C VAL A 18 -1.55 -4.96 6.25
N LEU A 19 -0.58 -4.45 7.01
CA LEU A 19 0.83 -4.52 6.65
C LEU A 19 1.35 -5.97 6.67
N GLU A 20 0.92 -6.78 7.64
CA GLU A 20 1.38 -8.16 7.79
C GLU A 20 0.74 -9.13 6.77
N LYS A 21 -0.57 -9.01 6.51
CA LYS A 21 -1.31 -9.96 5.66
C LYS A 21 -1.59 -9.45 4.25
N GLY A 22 -1.58 -8.14 4.07
CA GLY A 22 -1.97 -7.49 2.84
C GLY A 22 -3.48 -7.41 2.63
N VAL A 23 -3.91 -6.45 1.82
CA VAL A 23 -5.28 -6.27 1.36
C VAL A 23 -5.31 -5.90 -0.12
N VAL A 24 -6.33 -6.37 -0.83
CA VAL A 24 -6.61 -5.96 -2.22
C VAL A 24 -7.73 -4.94 -2.19
N LEU A 25 -7.47 -3.75 -2.71
CA LEU A 25 -8.42 -2.64 -2.81
C LEU A 25 -8.87 -2.52 -4.26
N ASN A 26 -10.19 -2.52 -4.48
CA ASN A 26 -10.79 -2.12 -5.75
C ASN A 26 -11.55 -0.83 -5.46
N ALA A 27 -11.13 0.27 -6.07
CA ALA A 27 -11.66 1.60 -5.79
C ALA A 27 -11.87 2.36 -7.10
N ASP A 28 -12.93 3.15 -7.15
CA ASP A 28 -13.22 4.07 -8.23
C ASP A 28 -13.06 5.50 -7.74
N ILE A 29 -12.26 6.28 -8.44
CA ILE A 29 -11.98 7.68 -8.13
C ILE A 29 -12.52 8.53 -9.27
N ILE A 30 -13.35 9.52 -8.97
CA ILE A 30 -13.88 10.48 -9.95
C ILE A 30 -13.34 11.87 -9.62
N ILE A 31 -12.58 12.44 -10.55
CA ILE A 31 -12.08 13.82 -10.46
C ILE A 31 -13.08 14.73 -11.18
N GLN A 32 -13.56 15.74 -10.45
CA GLN A 32 -14.55 16.69 -10.91
C GLN A 32 -13.97 18.11 -10.86
N VAL A 33 -14.35 18.95 -11.82
CA VAL A 33 -14.00 20.38 -11.83
C VAL A 33 -15.28 21.17 -12.06
N ALA A 34 -15.54 22.15 -11.19
CA ALA A 34 -16.76 22.97 -11.23
C ALA A 34 -18.08 22.15 -11.28
N GLY A 35 -18.11 20.98 -10.63
CA GLY A 35 -19.29 20.10 -10.62
C GLY A 35 -19.46 19.23 -11.86
N VAL A 36 -18.52 19.28 -12.81
CA VAL A 36 -18.50 18.41 -13.99
C VAL A 36 -17.49 17.27 -13.79
N PRO A 37 -17.89 16.00 -13.93
CA PRO A 37 -16.96 14.87 -13.88
C PRO A 37 -16.10 14.83 -15.14
N LEU A 38 -14.79 14.92 -14.98
CA LEU A 38 -13.84 14.96 -16.11
C LEU A 38 -13.06 13.66 -16.27
N LEU A 39 -12.71 12.99 -15.16
CA LEU A 39 -11.89 11.79 -15.20
C LEU A 39 -12.39 10.77 -14.18
N GLY A 40 -12.67 9.56 -14.65
CA GLY A 40 -12.88 8.39 -13.80
C GLY A 40 -11.65 7.49 -13.85
N ILE A 41 -11.19 7.05 -12.68
CA ILE A 41 -10.06 6.14 -12.52
C ILE A 41 -10.56 4.91 -11.77
N ASN A 42 -10.45 3.74 -12.38
CA ASN A 42 -10.62 2.46 -11.68
C ASN A 42 -9.24 1.99 -11.21
N LEU A 43 -9.09 1.79 -9.91
CA LEU A 43 -7.85 1.38 -9.27
C LEU A 43 -8.03 0.01 -8.63
N LYS A 44 -7.17 -0.93 -9.03
CA LYS A 44 -6.91 -2.16 -8.28
C LYS A 44 -5.55 -2.05 -7.61
N ALA A 45 -5.53 -1.85 -6.30
CA ALA A 45 -4.31 -1.68 -5.52
C ALA A 45 -4.11 -2.85 -4.56
N TYR A 46 -2.85 -3.19 -4.30
CA TYR A 46 -2.44 -4.12 -3.25
C TYR A 46 -1.73 -3.31 -2.17
N LEU A 47 -2.21 -3.40 -0.93
CA LEU A 47 -1.60 -2.71 0.20
C LEU A 47 -1.11 -3.75 1.19
N ALA A 48 0.19 -3.83 1.37
CA ALA A 48 0.86 -4.68 2.35
C ALA A 48 2.20 -4.03 2.73
N GLY A 49 2.86 -4.53 3.77
CA GLY A 49 4.23 -4.12 4.09
C GLY A 49 5.18 -4.50 2.95
N ILE A 50 6.21 -3.69 2.71
CA ILE A 50 7.19 -3.90 1.61
C ILE A 50 7.82 -5.29 1.70
N GLU A 51 8.23 -5.72 2.89
CA GLU A 51 8.77 -7.07 3.14
C GLU A 51 7.77 -8.16 2.73
N THR A 52 6.48 -7.96 3.07
CA THR A 52 5.38 -8.84 2.67
C THR A 52 5.24 -8.87 1.15
N MET A 53 5.23 -7.71 0.49
CA MET A 53 5.12 -7.63 -0.98
C MET A 53 6.27 -8.34 -1.69
N LEU A 54 7.52 -8.09 -1.26
CA LEU A 54 8.72 -8.75 -1.78
C LEU A 54 8.67 -10.27 -1.57
N LYS A 55 8.22 -10.72 -0.39
CA LYS A 55 8.05 -12.15 -0.08
C LYS A 55 7.05 -12.83 -1.02
N TYR A 56 5.99 -12.15 -1.42
CA TYR A 56 5.01 -12.66 -2.38
C TYR A 56 5.44 -12.50 -3.85
N GLY A 57 6.67 -12.06 -4.11
CA GLY A 57 7.18 -11.84 -5.45
C GLY A 57 6.58 -10.63 -6.16
N MET A 58 5.76 -9.84 -5.46
CA MET A 58 5.32 -8.55 -5.98
C MET A 58 6.53 -7.62 -5.94
N TRP A 59 6.77 -6.93 -7.07
CA TRP A 59 7.78 -5.89 -7.20
C TRP A 59 9.24 -6.40 -7.23
N GLN A 60 9.47 -7.69 -7.52
CA GLN A 60 10.81 -8.23 -7.78
C GLN A 60 11.52 -7.48 -8.94
N ASP A 61 10.79 -7.04 -9.95
CA ASP A 61 11.32 -6.21 -11.04
C ASP A 61 11.62 -4.76 -10.60
N TRP A 62 11.00 -4.28 -9.51
CA TRP A 62 11.24 -2.93 -8.95
C TRP A 62 12.31 -2.92 -7.84
N ASP A 63 12.63 -4.07 -7.24
CA ASP A 63 13.72 -4.24 -6.27
C ASP A 63 15.09 -3.90 -6.90
N GLN A 64 15.27 -4.18 -8.20
CA GLN A 64 16.43 -3.72 -8.97
C GLN A 64 16.47 -2.19 -9.14
N ALA A 65 15.32 -1.52 -9.21
CA ALA A 65 15.23 -0.07 -9.40
C ALA A 65 15.43 0.74 -8.10
N GLN A 66 15.23 0.14 -6.92
CA GLN A 66 15.47 0.81 -5.63
C GLN A 66 16.93 0.69 -5.17
N ARG A 67 17.59 -0.45 -5.48
CA ARG A 67 19.02 -0.64 -5.17
C ARG A 67 19.92 0.36 -5.91
N SER A 68 19.52 0.81 -7.10
CA SER A 68 20.23 1.89 -7.80
C SER A 68 20.06 3.25 -7.11
N MET A 69 18.92 3.51 -6.46
CA MET A 69 18.68 4.79 -5.77
C MET A 69 19.41 4.93 -4.43
N ILE A 70 19.70 3.80 -3.76
CA ILE A 70 20.52 3.77 -2.53
C ILE A 70 22.00 4.03 -2.87
N LEU A 71 22.51 3.49 -3.98
CA LEU A 71 23.89 3.70 -4.44
C LEU A 71 24.12 5.10 -5.04
N THR A 72 23.11 5.74 -5.64
CA THR A 72 23.25 7.10 -6.21
C THR A 72 23.29 8.21 -5.15
N LYS A 73 22.99 7.93 -3.89
CA LYS A 73 23.09 8.93 -2.81
C LYS A 73 24.51 9.07 -2.23
N GLU A 74 25.44 8.15 -2.51
CA GLU A 74 26.82 8.21 -2.03
C GLU A 74 27.80 8.96 -2.96
N GLU A 75 27.49 9.14 -4.25
CA GLU A 75 28.40 9.86 -5.19
C GLU A 75 28.23 11.39 -5.22
N VAL A 76 27.21 11.96 -4.56
CA VAL A 76 26.99 13.42 -4.52
C VAL A 76 27.54 14.06 -3.23
N GLN A 77 28.28 13.29 -2.42
CA GLN A 77 28.89 13.79 -1.19
C GLN A 77 30.42 13.62 -1.17
N VAL A 78 31.07 13.63 -2.35
CA VAL A 78 32.52 13.82 -2.51
C VAL A 78 32.78 15.00 -3.45
#